data_AF-A0A7Z9XFL0-F1
#
_entry.id   AF-A0A7Z9XFL0-F1
#
_cell.length_a   1.000
_cell.length_b   1.000
_cell.length_c   1.000
_cell.angle_alpha   90.00
_cell.angle_beta   90.00
_cell.angle_gamma   90.00
#
_symmetry.space_group_name_H-M   'P 1'
#
loop_
_entity.id
_entity.type
_entity.pdbx_description
1 polymer ?
#
loop_
_entity_poly.entity_id
_entity_poly.type
_entity_poly.pdbx_seq_one_letter_code
_entity_poly.pdbx_strand_id
1 'polypeptide(L)'
;MADFSFVTQVAGETLKRWGLDESIDSQEVGRLVAEGTVFWKQELPDGSHLSLIRLFSPVVRREEVFLGNVLLNDFLSKALIRAVEQDNLGQITLLANDLENYYYLYYGRMGLDRAEEKFRQKVLVSLPDLYFGDEDPDRGIHGDVGRMLTFYKSNIEPFPAFDIPRSLLPNLLGKVNEKLWQLLGEKDGHH
;
A
#
# COMPACT_ATOMS: atom_id res chain seq x y z
N MET A 1 -25.80 -2.60 4.84
CA MET A 1 -25.24 -2.50 3.47
C MET A 1 -24.15 -1.46 3.55
N ALA A 2 -22.91 -1.81 3.19
CA ALA A 2 -21.83 -0.83 3.15
C ALA A 2 -22.14 0.21 2.07
N ASP A 3 -21.93 1.48 2.37
CA ASP A 3 -22.20 2.58 1.45
C ASP A 3 -21.07 2.67 0.44
N PHE A 4 -21.25 2.05 -0.73
CA PHE A 4 -20.28 2.08 -1.84
C PHE A 4 -20.39 3.34 -2.69
N SER A 5 -21.17 4.34 -2.27
CA SER A 5 -21.30 5.63 -2.97
C SER A 5 -19.94 6.30 -3.21
N PHE A 6 -19.02 6.18 -2.24
CA PHE A 6 -17.65 6.67 -2.37
C PHE A 6 -16.88 5.98 -3.51
N VAL A 7 -16.98 4.65 -3.64
CA VAL A 7 -16.29 3.90 -4.70
C VAL A 7 -16.82 4.30 -6.06
N THR A 8 -18.15 4.41 -6.19
CA THR A 8 -18.80 4.88 -7.42
C THR A 8 -18.33 6.30 -7.78
N GLN A 9 -18.22 7.20 -6.80
CA GLN A 9 -17.70 8.55 -7.03
C GLN A 9 -16.25 8.54 -7.54
N VAL A 10 -15.36 7.83 -6.85
CA VAL A 10 -13.94 7.73 -7.24
C VAL A 10 -13.80 7.08 -8.62
N ALA A 11 -14.60 6.06 -8.92
CA ALA A 11 -14.66 5.44 -10.24
C ALA A 11 -15.11 6.46 -11.30
N GLY A 12 -16.17 7.22 -11.05
CA GLY A 12 -16.66 8.25 -11.98
C GLY A 12 -15.63 9.34 -12.25
N GLU A 13 -14.97 9.86 -11.22
CA GLU A 13 -13.89 10.85 -11.36
C GLU A 13 -12.70 10.28 -12.15
N THR A 14 -12.34 9.02 -11.90
CA THR A 14 -11.27 8.32 -12.59
C THR A 14 -11.59 8.11 -14.07
N LEU A 15 -12.78 7.61 -14.37
CA LEU A 15 -13.25 7.37 -15.74
C LEU A 15 -13.31 8.68 -16.53
N LYS A 16 -13.83 9.75 -15.93
CA LYS A 16 -13.85 11.09 -16.55
C LYS A 16 -12.45 11.61 -16.85
N ARG A 17 -11.51 11.46 -15.91
CA ARG A 17 -10.09 11.85 -16.11
C ARG A 17 -9.44 11.07 -17.26
N TRP A 18 -9.90 9.85 -17.51
CA TRP A 18 -9.40 9.00 -18.59
C TRP A 18 -10.22 9.12 -19.89
N GLY A 19 -11.27 9.95 -19.91
CA GLY A 19 -12.15 10.12 -21.07
C GLY A 19 -13.04 8.91 -21.38
N LEU A 20 -13.40 8.14 -20.35
CA LEU A 20 -14.18 6.89 -20.46
C LEU A 20 -15.60 7.00 -19.87
N ASP A 21 -16.00 8.18 -19.36
CA ASP A 21 -17.27 8.41 -18.66
C ASP A 21 -18.51 8.23 -19.54
N GLU A 22 -18.37 8.29 -20.87
CA GLU A 22 -19.45 7.97 -21.81
C GLU A 22 -19.52 6.47 -22.16
N SER A 23 -18.43 5.73 -21.97
CA SER A 23 -18.31 4.32 -22.40
C SER A 23 -18.48 3.32 -21.26
N ILE A 24 -18.23 3.75 -20.02
CA ILE A 24 -18.21 2.89 -18.84
C ILE A 24 -19.03 3.53 -17.74
N ASP A 25 -20.00 2.78 -17.22
CA ASP A 25 -20.81 3.22 -16.09
C ASP A 25 -20.04 3.04 -14.78
N SER A 26 -19.81 4.15 -14.07
CA SER A 26 -19.23 4.14 -12.72
C SER A 26 -20.05 3.32 -11.71
N GLN A 27 -21.38 3.21 -11.88
CA GLN A 27 -22.24 2.40 -11.01
C GLN A 27 -21.92 0.91 -11.15
N GLU A 28 -21.61 0.46 -12.37
CA GLU A 28 -21.21 -0.92 -12.61
C GLU A 28 -19.87 -1.23 -11.92
N VAL A 29 -18.89 -0.32 -11.98
CA VAL A 29 -17.63 -0.45 -11.25
C VAL A 29 -17.87 -0.53 -9.74
N GLY A 30 -18.73 0.35 -9.19
CA GLY A 30 -19.11 0.31 -7.78
C GLY A 30 -19.78 -1.00 -7.38
N ARG A 31 -20.68 -1.54 -8.22
CA ARG A 31 -21.34 -2.83 -8.02
C ARG A 31 -20.33 -3.99 -7.99
N LEU A 32 -19.39 -4.03 -8.93
CA LEU A 32 -18.35 -5.06 -9.00
C LEU A 32 -17.48 -5.08 -7.73
N VAL A 33 -17.12 -3.91 -7.21
CA VAL A 33 -16.38 -3.79 -5.94
C VAL A 33 -17.25 -4.27 -4.77
N ALA A 34 -18.52 -3.88 -4.72
CA ALA A 34 -19.45 -4.29 -3.67
C ALA A 34 -19.68 -5.81 -3.61
N GLU A 35 -19.67 -6.47 -4.78
CA GLU A 35 -19.79 -7.92 -4.91
C GLU A 35 -18.48 -8.66 -4.60
N GLY A 36 -17.39 -7.94 -4.35
CA GLY A 36 -16.10 -8.54 -4.07
C GLY A 36 -15.47 -9.19 -5.31
N THR A 37 -15.68 -8.62 -6.49
CA THR A 37 -15.14 -9.13 -7.75
C THR A 37 -13.61 -9.16 -7.69
N VAL A 38 -13.02 -10.32 -7.94
CA VAL A 38 -11.55 -10.47 -7.93
C VAL A 38 -10.94 -9.84 -9.18
N PHE A 39 -11.57 -10.06 -10.32
CA PHE A 39 -11.10 -9.60 -11.61
C PHE A 39 -12.28 -9.39 -12.55
N TRP A 40 -12.28 -8.27 -13.26
CA TRP A 40 -13.20 -7.98 -14.35
C TRP A 40 -12.45 -7.22 -15.44
N LYS A 41 -12.80 -7.46 -16.71
CA LYS A 41 -12.16 -6.83 -17.86
C LYS A 41 -13.19 -6.48 -18.92
N GLN A 42 -13.06 -5.29 -19.51
CA GLN A 42 -13.82 -4.85 -20.67
C GLN A 42 -12.87 -4.33 -21.75
N GLU A 43 -12.94 -4.94 -22.93
CA GLU A 43 -12.24 -4.46 -24.12
C GLU A 43 -12.93 -3.19 -24.65
N LEU A 44 -12.13 -2.24 -25.14
CA LEU A 44 -12.59 -0.98 -25.71
C LEU A 44 -12.36 -0.95 -27.22
N PRO A 45 -13.12 -0.13 -27.97
CA PRO A 45 -13.06 -0.12 -29.44
C PRO A 45 -11.69 0.24 -30.03
N ASP A 46 -10.85 0.94 -29.27
CA ASP A 46 -9.51 1.37 -29.68
C ASP A 46 -8.42 0.30 -29.44
N GLY A 47 -8.82 -0.90 -28.99
CA GLY A 47 -7.93 -2.01 -28.66
C GLY A 47 -7.27 -1.88 -27.28
N SER A 48 -7.64 -0.89 -26.48
CA SER A 48 -7.33 -0.85 -25.05
C SER A 48 -8.36 -1.65 -24.26
N HIS A 49 -8.11 -1.82 -22.97
CA HIS A 49 -9.07 -2.42 -22.06
C HIS A 49 -9.06 -1.70 -20.72
N LEU A 50 -10.21 -1.79 -20.07
CA LEU A 50 -10.39 -1.45 -18.67
C LEU A 50 -10.40 -2.75 -17.87
N SER A 51 -9.77 -2.76 -16.69
CA SER A 51 -9.81 -3.90 -15.78
C SER A 51 -9.98 -3.45 -14.34
N LEU A 52 -10.84 -4.16 -13.61
CA LEU A 52 -10.92 -4.10 -12.16
C LEU A 52 -10.09 -5.27 -11.61
N ILE A 53 -9.18 -4.97 -10.69
CA ILE A 53 -8.28 -5.96 -10.09
C ILE A 53 -8.36 -5.83 -8.58
N ARG A 54 -8.65 -6.93 -7.91
CA ARG A 54 -8.55 -7.02 -6.45
C ARG A 54 -7.25 -7.70 -6.05
N LEU A 55 -6.41 -6.98 -5.33
CA LEU A 55 -5.29 -7.58 -4.61
C LEU A 55 -5.71 -7.91 -3.19
N PHE A 56 -5.47 -9.16 -2.80
CA PHE A 56 -5.71 -9.64 -1.45
C PHE A 56 -4.40 -9.66 -0.66
N SER A 57 -4.37 -9.00 0.49
CA SER A 57 -3.28 -9.03 1.45
C SER A 57 -3.78 -9.58 2.79
N PRO A 58 -3.37 -10.79 3.23
CA PRO A 58 -3.90 -11.44 4.42
C PRO A 58 -3.37 -10.87 5.74
N VAL A 59 -3.45 -9.55 5.94
CA VAL A 59 -2.94 -8.88 7.14
C VAL A 59 -3.69 -9.31 8.40
N VAL A 60 -5.01 -9.53 8.30
CA VAL A 60 -5.87 -9.87 9.45
C VAL A 60 -5.76 -11.35 9.84
N ARG A 61 -5.21 -12.20 8.96
CA ARG A 61 -5.03 -13.65 9.23
C ARG A 61 -3.73 -13.99 9.97
N ARG A 62 -2.92 -12.98 10.29
CA ARG A 62 -1.66 -13.17 11.03
C ARG A 62 -1.90 -12.83 12.49
N GLU A 63 -1.43 -13.69 13.39
CA GLU A 63 -1.59 -13.54 14.84
C GLU A 63 -0.93 -12.26 15.38
N GLU A 64 0.02 -11.68 14.62
CA GLU A 64 0.69 -10.42 14.96
C GLU A 64 0.24 -9.29 14.01
N VAL A 65 -0.73 -8.49 14.46
CA VAL A 65 -1.18 -7.26 13.78
C VAL A 65 -0.16 -6.15 14.06
N PHE A 66 0.96 -6.15 13.34
CA PHE A 66 1.96 -5.09 13.44
C PHE A 66 1.63 -3.92 12.50
N LEU A 67 1.89 -2.70 12.98
CA LEU A 67 1.96 -1.46 12.19
C LEU A 67 2.74 -1.65 10.86
N GLY A 68 3.75 -2.53 10.87
CA GLY A 68 4.51 -2.91 9.68
C GLY A 68 3.68 -3.55 8.55
N ASN A 69 2.58 -4.24 8.86
CA ASN A 69 1.72 -4.84 7.82
C ASN A 69 0.88 -3.78 7.08
N VAL A 70 0.41 -2.75 7.80
CA VAL A 70 -0.32 -1.63 7.18
C VAL A 70 0.62 -0.82 6.29
N LEU A 71 1.84 -0.55 6.77
CA LEU A 71 2.87 0.13 5.98
C LEU A 71 3.32 -0.71 4.76
N LEU A 72 3.45 -2.04 4.93
CA LEU A 72 3.76 -2.94 3.82
C LEU A 72 2.66 -2.92 2.76
N ASN A 73 1.38 -2.92 3.16
CA ASN A 73 0.28 -2.84 2.22
C ASN A 73 0.26 -1.51 1.43
N ASP A 74 0.49 -0.39 2.11
CA ASP A 74 0.62 0.92 1.45
C ASP A 74 1.80 0.94 0.47
N PHE A 75 2.94 0.38 0.89
CA PHE A 75 4.10 0.20 0.01
C PHE A 75 3.76 -0.64 -1.22
N LEU A 76 3.14 -1.82 -1.05
CA LEU A 76 2.77 -2.70 -2.16
C LEU A 76 1.78 -2.03 -3.12
N SER A 77 0.82 -1.29 -2.57
CA SER A 77 -0.14 -0.50 -3.35
C SER A 77 0.57 0.54 -4.23
N LYS A 78 1.43 1.37 -3.63
CA LYS A 78 2.21 2.39 -4.36
C LYS A 78 3.19 1.77 -5.35
N ALA A 79 3.82 0.65 -5.00
CA ALA A 79 4.74 -0.06 -5.87
C ALA A 79 4.03 -0.60 -7.13
N LEU A 80 2.80 -1.09 -7.01
CA LEU A 80 1.99 -1.49 -8.17
C LEU A 80 1.67 -0.28 -9.06
N ILE A 81 1.21 0.82 -8.49
CA ILE A 81 0.89 2.04 -9.26
C ILE A 81 2.11 2.50 -10.05
N ARG A 82 3.29 2.56 -9.41
CA ARG A 82 4.54 2.91 -10.09
C ARG A 82 4.96 1.90 -11.15
N ALA A 83 4.75 0.61 -10.92
CA ALA A 83 5.07 -0.43 -11.90
C ALA A 83 4.27 -0.26 -13.19
N VAL A 84 3.04 0.27 -13.10
CA VAL A 84 2.22 0.56 -14.27
C VAL A 84 2.62 1.89 -14.91
N GLU A 85 2.69 2.96 -14.11
CA GLU A 85 2.85 4.32 -14.63
C GLU A 85 4.28 4.64 -15.08
N GLN A 86 5.31 4.25 -14.32
CA GLN A 86 6.71 4.58 -14.67
C GLN A 86 7.24 3.76 -15.83
N ASP A 87 6.73 2.53 -16.01
CA ASP A 87 7.08 1.68 -17.14
C ASP A 87 6.12 1.86 -18.33
N ASN A 88 5.26 2.90 -18.29
CA ASN A 88 4.33 3.30 -19.35
C ASN A 88 3.45 2.13 -19.85
N LEU A 89 3.00 1.28 -18.91
CA LEU A 89 2.16 0.11 -19.20
C LEU A 89 0.68 0.47 -19.30
N GLY A 90 0.29 1.66 -18.83
CA GLY A 90 -1.08 2.14 -18.82
C GLY A 90 -1.28 3.14 -17.69
N GLN A 91 -2.53 3.27 -17.28
CA GLN A 91 -2.96 4.07 -16.14
C GLN A 91 -3.58 3.15 -15.10
N ILE A 92 -3.36 3.42 -13.83
CA ILE A 92 -3.95 2.64 -12.74
C ILE A 92 -4.33 3.57 -11.59
N THR A 93 -5.40 3.24 -10.89
CA THR A 93 -5.84 4.02 -9.73
C THR A 93 -6.46 3.09 -8.70
N LEU A 94 -6.11 3.32 -7.44
CA LEU A 94 -6.77 2.68 -6.31
C LEU A 94 -8.17 3.27 -6.15
N LEU A 95 -9.20 2.44 -6.23
CA LEU A 95 -10.60 2.84 -6.05
C LEU A 95 -11.02 2.74 -4.58
N ALA A 96 -10.63 1.65 -3.94
CA ALA A 96 -11.01 1.34 -2.56
C ALA A 96 -10.00 0.38 -1.96
N ASN A 97 -9.76 0.51 -0.66
CA ASN A 97 -9.05 -0.49 0.10
C ASN A 97 -9.68 -0.70 1.48
N ASP A 98 -9.53 -1.92 1.99
CA ASP A 98 -9.67 -2.25 3.40
C ASP A 98 -8.35 -2.90 3.89
N LEU A 99 -8.36 -3.50 5.08
CA LEU A 99 -7.15 -4.15 5.62
C LEU A 99 -6.69 -5.35 4.78
N GLU A 100 -7.59 -6.00 4.06
CA GLU A 100 -7.35 -7.21 3.28
C GLU A 100 -7.44 -7.03 1.77
N ASN A 101 -8.28 -6.12 1.27
CA ASN A 101 -8.62 -6.01 -0.13
C ASN A 101 -8.28 -4.64 -0.68
N TYR A 102 -7.58 -4.60 -1.81
CA TYR A 102 -7.27 -3.38 -2.55
C TYR A 102 -7.84 -3.52 -3.96
N TYR A 103 -8.75 -2.62 -4.33
CA TYR A 103 -9.39 -2.61 -5.65
C TYR A 103 -8.75 -1.53 -6.50
N TYR A 104 -8.21 -1.93 -7.65
CA TYR A 104 -7.62 -1.03 -8.62
C TYR A 104 -8.42 -1.05 -9.90
N LEU A 105 -8.57 0.12 -10.51
CA LEU A 105 -8.96 0.25 -11.89
C LEU A 105 -7.69 0.43 -12.73
N TYR A 106 -7.54 -0.37 -13.77
CA TYR A 106 -6.45 -0.31 -14.74
C TYR A 106 -7.01 0.00 -16.13
N TYR A 107 -6.36 0.92 -16.85
CA TYR A 107 -6.67 1.27 -18.22
C TYR A 107 -5.41 1.22 -19.08
N GLY A 108 -5.41 0.42 -20.14
CA GLY A 108 -4.27 0.35 -21.05
C GLY A 108 -4.43 -0.71 -22.14
N ARG A 109 -3.43 -0.79 -23.01
CA ARG A 109 -3.37 -1.80 -24.09
C ARG A 109 -2.55 -3.03 -23.71
N MET A 110 -1.72 -2.92 -22.67
CA MET A 110 -0.81 -3.98 -22.26
C MET A 110 -1.50 -4.94 -21.32
N GLY A 111 -1.20 -6.22 -21.45
CA GLY A 111 -1.70 -7.21 -20.50
C GLY A 111 -1.12 -6.99 -19.10
N LEU A 112 -1.88 -7.42 -18.10
CA LEU A 112 -1.49 -7.34 -16.69
C LEU A 112 -0.29 -8.24 -16.35
N ASP A 113 0.05 -9.19 -17.20
CA ASP A 113 1.26 -10.03 -17.10
C ASP A 113 2.54 -9.17 -17.07
N ARG A 114 2.59 -8.09 -17.85
CA ARG A 114 3.73 -7.16 -17.82
C ARG A 114 3.75 -6.33 -16.55
N ALA A 115 2.59 -5.93 -16.05
CA ALA A 115 2.47 -5.19 -14.80
C ALA A 115 2.90 -6.06 -13.61
N GLU A 116 2.53 -7.35 -13.61
CA GLU A 116 2.96 -8.33 -12.61
C GLU A 116 4.49 -8.46 -12.56
N GLU A 117 5.13 -8.66 -13.71
CA GLU A 117 6.60 -8.80 -13.78
C GLU A 117 7.30 -7.55 -13.23
N LYS A 118 6.86 -6.36 -13.66
CA LYS A 118 7.44 -5.08 -13.23
C LYS A 118 7.18 -4.80 -11.76
N PHE A 119 5.99 -5.13 -11.27
CA PHE A 119 5.65 -5.03 -9.86
C PHE A 119 6.57 -5.93 -9.01
N ARG A 120 6.74 -7.20 -9.41
CA ARG A 120 7.65 -8.13 -8.72
C ARG A 120 9.07 -7.59 -8.68
N GLN A 121 9.59 -7.09 -9.80
CA GLN A 121 10.93 -6.50 -9.87
C GLN A 121 11.07 -5.29 -8.93
N LYS A 122 10.11 -4.35 -8.96
CA LYS A 122 10.13 -3.16 -8.09
C LYS A 122 10.09 -3.53 -6.61
N VAL A 123 9.26 -4.52 -6.23
CA VAL A 123 9.21 -5.02 -4.86
C VAL A 123 10.56 -5.61 -4.47
N LEU A 124 11.10 -6.56 -5.24
CA LEU A 124 12.37 -7.23 -4.93
C LEU A 124 13.55 -6.26 -4.78
N VAL A 125 13.65 -5.26 -5.66
CA VAL A 125 14.70 -4.24 -5.59
C VAL A 125 14.55 -3.34 -4.36
N SER A 126 13.33 -3.12 -3.88
CA SER A 126 13.06 -2.24 -2.75
C SER A 126 13.05 -2.97 -1.41
N LEU A 127 13.02 -4.30 -1.37
CA LEU A 127 13.02 -5.08 -0.12
C LEU A 127 14.19 -4.72 0.80
N PRO A 128 15.45 -4.63 0.33
CA PRO A 128 16.56 -4.25 1.20
C PRO A 128 16.34 -2.88 1.85
N ASP A 129 15.87 -1.91 1.08
CA ASP A 129 15.66 -0.54 1.58
C ASP A 129 14.42 -0.44 2.48
N LEU A 130 13.40 -1.27 2.26
CA LEU A 130 12.20 -1.32 3.09
C LEU A 130 12.49 -1.84 4.51
N TYR A 131 13.46 -2.76 4.64
CA TYR A 131 13.83 -3.35 5.93
C TYR A 131 15.07 -2.71 6.57
N PHE A 132 15.95 -2.10 5.77
CA PHE A 132 17.27 -1.66 6.21
C PHE A 132 17.69 -0.29 5.67
N GLY A 133 16.86 0.39 4.87
CA GLY A 133 17.16 1.69 4.28
C GLY A 133 16.58 2.86 5.07
N ASP A 134 17.12 4.05 4.80
CA ASP A 134 16.61 5.32 5.31
C ASP A 134 15.35 5.78 4.54
N GLU A 135 14.67 6.81 5.05
CA GLU A 135 13.51 7.42 4.40
C GLU A 135 13.86 7.93 2.97
N ASP A 136 13.13 7.43 1.97
CA ASP A 136 13.22 7.83 0.56
C ASP A 136 11.80 8.03 -0.02
N PRO A 137 11.26 9.25 0.03
CA PRO A 137 9.90 9.55 -0.44
C PRO A 137 9.70 9.32 -1.95
N ASP A 138 10.72 9.57 -2.77
CA ASP A 138 10.66 9.39 -4.23
C ASP A 138 10.50 7.91 -4.59
N ARG A 139 11.05 7.03 -3.74
CA ARG A 139 10.89 5.57 -3.80
C ARG A 139 9.79 5.04 -2.89
N GLY A 140 8.99 5.90 -2.26
CA GLY A 140 7.85 5.52 -1.40
C GLY A 140 8.21 4.87 -0.08
N ILE A 141 9.45 5.02 0.34
CA ILE A 141 9.94 4.55 1.62
C ILE A 141 9.73 5.70 2.59
N HIS A 142 8.55 5.74 3.20
CA HIS A 142 8.18 6.77 4.17
C HIS A 142 8.40 6.22 5.59
N GLY A 143 9.66 6.07 5.98
CA GLY A 143 9.99 5.54 7.30
C GLY A 143 11.47 5.63 7.60
N ASP A 144 11.84 6.58 8.45
CA ASP A 144 13.06 6.48 9.25
C ASP A 144 12.70 5.63 10.48
N VAL A 145 13.37 4.48 10.67
CA VAL A 145 13.17 3.61 11.84
C VAL A 145 13.42 4.39 13.14
N GLY A 146 14.37 5.33 13.12
CA GLY A 146 14.62 6.25 14.22
C GLY A 146 13.41 7.14 14.53
N ARG A 147 12.65 7.55 13.51
CA ARG A 147 11.42 8.35 13.66
C ARG A 147 10.21 7.55 14.15
N MET A 148 10.10 6.27 13.77
CA MET A 148 9.04 5.38 14.26
C MET A 148 9.13 5.14 15.78
N LEU A 149 10.33 5.25 16.35
CA LEU A 149 10.57 5.15 17.80
C LEU A 149 10.56 6.50 18.52
N THR A 150 10.57 7.61 17.79
CA THR A 150 10.37 8.94 18.38
C THR A 150 8.88 9.25 18.54
N PHE A 151 8.37 9.10 19.77
CA PHE A 151 7.03 9.55 20.18
C PHE A 151 6.90 11.09 20.25
N TYR A 152 7.56 11.83 19.35
CA TYR A 152 7.38 13.27 19.22
C TYR A 152 6.21 13.54 18.28
N LYS A 153 5.02 13.54 18.87
CA LYS A 153 3.80 14.37 18.63
C LYS A 153 3.43 15.00 17.28
N SER A 154 4.12 14.78 16.16
CA SER A 154 3.86 15.52 14.91
C SER A 154 3.16 14.73 13.80
N ASN A 155 3.15 13.39 13.80
CA ASN A 155 2.56 12.62 12.67
C ASN A 155 1.53 11.55 13.06
N ILE A 156 1.03 11.54 14.30
CA ILE A 156 0.05 10.55 14.76
C ILE A 156 -1.15 11.30 15.33
N GLU A 157 -2.25 11.38 14.57
CA GLU A 157 -3.56 11.61 15.15
C GLU A 157 -3.87 10.49 16.17
N PRO A 158 -4.52 10.81 17.30
CA PRO A 158 -4.31 10.09 18.54
C PRO A 158 -5.11 8.78 18.56
N PHE A 159 -4.49 7.69 18.11
CA PHE A 159 -4.74 6.39 18.73
C PHE A 159 -4.13 6.40 20.13
N PRO A 160 -4.70 5.67 21.12
CA PRO A 160 -4.44 5.91 22.53
C PRO A 160 -3.00 5.51 22.87
N ALA A 161 -2.09 6.46 22.73
CA ALA A 161 -0.76 6.37 23.29
C ALA A 161 -0.95 6.37 24.80
N PHE A 162 -0.56 5.27 25.44
CA PHE A 162 -0.39 5.28 26.88
C PHE A 162 0.58 6.43 27.20
N ASP A 163 0.09 7.47 27.87
CA ASP A 163 0.90 8.59 28.33
C ASP A 163 1.96 8.03 29.29
N ILE A 164 3.17 7.78 28.79
CA ILE A 164 4.30 7.43 29.64
C ILE A 164 4.68 8.69 30.41
N PRO A 165 4.65 8.68 31.75
CA PRO A 165 5.06 9.82 32.54
C PRO A 165 6.47 10.27 32.15
N ARG A 166 6.65 11.58 31.92
CA ARG A 166 7.93 12.16 31.44
C ARG A 166 9.13 11.78 32.30
N SER A 167 8.91 11.51 33.58
CA SER A 167 9.94 11.05 34.53
C SER A 167 10.48 9.65 34.21
N LEU A 168 9.69 8.79 33.57
CA LEU A 168 10.05 7.40 33.27
C LEU A 168 10.65 7.24 31.87
N LEU A 169 10.44 8.21 30.99
CA LEU A 169 10.90 8.17 29.60
C LEU A 169 12.42 7.97 29.44
N PRO A 170 13.31 8.66 30.21
CA PRO A 170 14.76 8.47 30.06
C PRO A 170 15.22 7.05 30.43
N ASN A 171 14.64 6.48 31.49
CA ASN A 171 14.96 5.13 31.94
C ASN A 171 14.45 4.07 30.97
N LEU A 172 13.28 4.28 30.39
CA LEU A 172 12.71 3.36 29.41
C LEU A 172 13.57 3.33 28.14
N LEU A 173 13.92 4.51 27.60
CA LEU A 173 14.79 4.63 26.43
C LEU A 173 16.17 4.02 26.67
N GLY A 174 16.74 4.23 27.87
CA GLY A 174 18.01 3.60 28.26
C GLY A 174 17.95 2.08 28.20
N LYS A 175 16.93 1.47 28.82
CA LYS A 175 16.77 0.00 28.83
C LYS A 175 16.47 -0.59 27.46
N VAL A 176 15.69 0.11 26.63
CA VAL A 176 15.39 -0.34 25.26
C VAL A 176 16.67 -0.31 24.43
N ASN A 177 17.46 0.77 24.51
CA ASN A 177 18.73 0.85 23.80
C ASN A 177 19.73 -0.24 24.25
N GLU A 178 19.88 -0.48 25.56
CA GLU A 178 20.71 -1.58 26.06
C GLU A 178 20.28 -2.94 25.48
N LYS A 179 18.97 -3.19 25.39
CA LYS A 179 18.45 -4.45 24.85
C LYS A 179 18.68 -4.58 23.34
N LEU A 180 18.53 -3.49 22.60
CA LEU A 180 18.85 -3.44 21.17
C LEU A 180 20.33 -3.71 20.91
N TRP A 181 21.23 -3.13 21.71
CA TRP A 181 22.67 -3.40 21.61
C TRP A 181 23.04 -4.84 21.97
N GLN A 182 22.39 -5.45 22.95
CA GLN A 182 22.57 -6.88 23.24
C GLN A 182 22.16 -7.76 22.06
N LEU A 183 21.01 -7.47 21.43
CA LEU A 183 20.51 -8.24 20.28
C LEU A 183 21.37 -8.04 19.02
N LEU A 184 22.02 -6.88 18.87
CA LEU A 184 22.95 -6.61 17.78
C LEU A 184 24.34 -7.21 18.04
N GLY A 185 24.81 -7.23 19.30
CA GLY A 185 26.11 -7.79 19.68
C GLY A 185 26.16 -9.33 19.68
N GLU A 186 25.02 -10.01 19.78
CA GLU A 186 24.95 -11.48 19.66
C GLU A 186 25.16 -11.97 18.20
N LYS A 187 25.19 -11.09 17.19
CA LYS A 187 25.42 -11.48 15.79
C LYS A 187 26.89 -11.60 15.37
N ASP A 188 27.84 -11.07 16.16
CA ASP A 188 29.27 -11.09 15.81
C ASP A 188 30.08 -12.20 16.54
N GLY A 189 29.39 -13.12 17.21
CA GLY A 189 29.99 -14.16 18.07
C GLY A 189 30.08 -15.58 17.49
N HIS A 190 30.05 -15.76 16.16
CA HIS A 190 30.28 -17.06 15.53
C HIS A 190 31.40 -16.98 14.48
N HIS A 191 32.64 -17.05 14.97
CA HIS A 191 33.78 -17.65 14.28
C HIS A 191 34.62 -18.46 15.27
#